data_AF-A0A3A0D2V9-F1
#
_entry.id   AF-A0A3A0D2V9-F1
#
_cell.length_a   1.000
_cell.length_b   1.000
_cell.length_c   1.000
_cell.angle_alpha   90.00
_cell.angle_beta   90.00
_cell.angle_gamma   90.00
#
_symmetry.space_group_name_H-M   'P 1'
#
loop_
_entity.id
_entity.type
_entity.pdbx_description
1 polymer ?
#
loop_
_entity_poly.entity_id
_entity_poly.type
_entity_poly.pdbx_seq_one_letter_code
_entity_poly.pdbx_strand_id
1 'polypeptide(L)' 'MDEARQTDRWNHTAMKCALMANIHRDKKKRSKPFLPDDFHPLAKPKPNIVVGIEALKDFVPASP' A
#
# COMPACT_ATOMS: atom_id res chain seq x y z
N MET A 1 -17.30 -0.88 -20.58
CA MET A 1 -16.43 0.23 -20.99
C MET A 1 -16.32 1.31 -19.91
N ASP A 2 -17.41 1.67 -19.24
CA ASP A 2 -17.39 2.71 -18.19
C ASP A 2 -16.58 2.35 -16.94
N GLU A 3 -16.57 1.08 -16.52
CA GLU A 3 -15.82 0.64 -15.32
C GLU A 3 -14.31 0.83 -15.49
N ALA A 4 -13.76 0.52 -16.67
CA ALA A 4 -12.34 0.70 -16.96
C ALA A 4 -11.95 2.18 -16.91
N ARG A 5 -12.79 3.05 -17.49
CA ARG A 5 -12.60 4.51 -17.47
C ARG A 5 -12.74 5.09 -16.06
N GLN A 6 -13.68 4.59 -15.28
CA GLN A 6 -13.86 4.99 -13.89
C GLN A 6 -12.68 4.55 -13.03
N THR A 7 -12.19 3.33 -13.24
CA THR A 7 -11.01 2.80 -12.55
C THR A 7 -9.77 3.62 -12.87
N ASP A 8 -9.53 3.95 -14.15
CA ASP A 8 -8.42 4.81 -14.56
C ASP A 8 -8.46 6.19 -13.89
N ARG A 9 -9.64 6.82 -13.85
CA ARG A 9 -9.83 8.11 -13.17
C ARG A 9 -9.52 8.05 -11.69
N TRP A 10 -9.97 6.98 -11.02
CA TRP A 10 -9.68 6.78 -9.60
C TRP A 10 -8.20 6.49 -9.36
N ASN A 11 -7.55 5.69 -10.20
CA ASN A 11 -6.11 5.44 -10.14
C ASN A 11 -5.31 6.74 -10.25
N HIS A 12 -5.63 7.58 -11.24
CA HIS A 12 -4.96 8.86 -11.43
C HIS A 12 -5.16 9.81 -10.23
N THR A 13 -6.38 9.85 -9.69
CA THR A 13 -6.70 10.68 -8.51
C THR A 13 -5.94 10.18 -7.28
N ALA A 14 -5.97 8.87 -7.03
CA ALA A 14 -5.29 8.22 -5.93
C ALA A 14 -3.76 8.45 -5.97
N MET A 15 -3.15 8.38 -7.16
CA MET A 15 -1.72 8.69 -7.34
C MET A 15 -1.39 10.13 -6.93
N LYS A 16 -2.22 11.11 -7.33
CA LYS A 16 -2.02 12.52 -6.95
C LYS A 16 -2.15 12.73 -5.44
N CYS A 17 -3.17 12.14 -4.82
CA CYS A 17 -3.36 12.20 -3.37
C CYS A 17 -2.16 11.58 -2.63
N ALA A 18 -1.69 10.41 -3.07
CA ALA A 18 -0.53 9.74 -2.47
C ALA A 18 0.75 10.58 -2.61
N LEU A 19 0.98 11.22 -3.76
CA LEU A 19 2.12 12.12 -3.96
C LEU A 19 2.06 13.30 -2.98
N MET A 20 0.93 14.01 -2.95
CA MET A 20 0.75 15.17 -2.07
C MET A 20 0.86 14.80 -0.59
N ALA A 21 0.30 13.66 -0.17
CA ALA A 21 0.40 13.18 1.20
C ALA A 21 1.84 12.83 1.57
N ASN A 22 2.60 12.22 0.65
CA ASN A 22 4.00 11.87 0.90
C ASN A 22 4.93 13.09 0.93
N ILE A 23 4.66 14.13 0.14
CA ILE A 23 5.41 15.40 0.18
C ILE A 23 5.31 16.02 1.58
N HIS A 24 4.11 16.05 2.16
CA HIS A 24 3.86 16.62 3.48
C HIS A 24 4.03 15.60 4.64
N ARG A 25 4.53 14.40 4.36
CA ARG A 25 4.63 13.33 5.36
C ARG A 25 5.77 13.58 6.33
N ASP A 26 5.44 13.68 7.61
CA ASP A 26 6.41 13.59 8.69
C ASP A 26 6.82 12.13 8.95
N LYS A 27 8.07 11.81 8.64
CA LYS A 27 8.65 10.46 8.80
C LYS A 27 8.71 10.00 10.25
N LYS A 28 8.74 10.92 11.23
CA LYS A 28 8.76 10.58 12.66
C LYS A 28 7.40 10.08 13.14
N LYS A 29 6.31 10.66 12.62
CA LYS A 29 4.94 10.27 12.97
C LYS A 29 4.44 9.07 12.18
N ARG A 30 4.86 8.95 10.91
CA ARG A 30 4.48 7.82 10.06
C ARG A 30 5.69 7.33 9.26
N SER A 31 6.25 6.21 9.68
CA SER A 31 7.40 5.58 9.03
C SER A 31 7.05 5.06 7.62
N LYS A 32 5.86 4.51 7.44
CA LYS A 32 5.39 3.95 6.17
C LYS A 32 4.92 5.05 5.19
N PRO A 33 5.27 4.99 3.90
CA PRO A 33 4.77 5.92 2.90
C PRO A 33 3.27 5.72 2.70
N PHE A 34 2.59 6.75 2.21
CA PHE A 34 1.23 6.62 1.70
C PHE A 34 1.27 5.96 0.32
N LEU A 35 0.35 5.04 0.08
CA LEU A 35 0.21 4.33 -1.19
C LEU A 35 -1.05 4.80 -1.92
N PRO A 36 -1.12 4.73 -3.26
CA PRO A 36 -2.35 5.06 -4.00
C PRO A 36 -3.56 4.27 -3.49
N ASP A 37 -3.39 2.99 -3.15
CA ASP A 37 -4.44 2.15 -2.57
C ASP A 37 -5.07 2.73 -1.30
N ASP A 38 -4.33 3.54 -0.53
CA ASP A 38 -4.86 4.18 0.68
C ASP A 38 -5.94 5.24 0.36
N PHE A 39 -6.01 5.71 -0.90
CA PHE A 39 -6.93 6.73 -1.39
C PHE A 39 -7.87 6.25 -2.50
N HIS A 40 -7.74 5.01 -2.96
CA HIS A 40 -8.54 4.49 -4.06
C HIS A 40 -9.85 3.87 -3.53
N PRO A 41 -11.05 4.37 -3.90
CA PRO A 41 -12.31 3.93 -3.31
C PRO A 41 -12.65 2.45 -3.55
N LEU A 42 -12.18 1.91 -4.67
CA LEU A 42 -12.38 0.51 -5.04
C LEU A 42 -11.17 -0.38 -4.69
N ALA A 43 -10.23 0.13 -3.88
CA ALA A 43 -9.10 -0.70 -3.44
C ALA A 43 -9.60 -1.85 -2.58
N LYS A 44 -9.06 -3.05 -2.83
CA LYS A 44 -9.33 -4.21 -1.99
C LYS A 44 -8.56 -4.05 -0.66
N PRO A 45 -9.18 -4.37 0.47
CA PRO A 45 -8.48 -4.34 1.76
C PRO A 45 -7.28 -5.28 1.70
N LYS A 46 -6.12 -4.79 2.12
CA LYS A 46 -4.89 -5.60 2.17
C LYS A 46 -5.09 -6.69 3.22
N PRO A 47 -4.88 -7.98 2.89
CA PRO A 47 -5.03 -9.05 3.87
C PRO A 47 -4.03 -8.81 5.00
N ASN A 48 -4.52 -8.86 6.25
CA ASN A 48 -3.62 -8.88 7.40
C ASN A 48 -3.05 -10.30 7.50
N ILE A 49 -1.90 -10.52 6.87
CA ILE A 49 -1.21 -11.81 6.89
C ILE A 49 -0.58 -11.97 8.28
N VAL A 50 -1.34 -12.56 9.18
CA VAL A 50 -0.84 -12.99 10.49
C VAL A 50 -0.31 -14.40 10.34
N VAL A 51 1.01 -14.53 10.21
CA VAL A 51 1.69 -15.82 10.24
C VAL A 51 2.40 -16.00 11.57
N GLY A 52 2.37 -17.21 12.12
CA GLY A 52 3.13 -17.57 13.31
C GLY A 52 4.64 -17.50 13.04
N ILE A 53 5.42 -17.19 14.09
CA ILE A 53 6.89 -17.07 14.01
C ILE A 53 7.54 -18.34 13.42
N GLU A 54 6.92 -19.51 13.62
CA GLU A 54 7.34 -20.78 13.02
C GLU A 54 7.51 -20.69 11.49
N ALA A 55 6.55 -20.07 10.79
CA ALA A 55 6.58 -19.94 9.33
C ALA A 55 7.68 -18.99 8.83
N LEU A 56 8.25 -18.15 9.71
CA LEU A 56 9.36 -17.26 9.37
C LEU A 56 10.71 -17.98 9.45
N LYS A 57 10.82 -19.09 10.20
CA LYS A 57 12.07 -19.87 10.31
C LYS A 57 12.48 -20.50 8.98
N ASP A 58 11.50 -20.85 8.14
CA ASP A 58 11.72 -21.42 6.80
C ASP A 58 12.31 -20.42 5.79
N PHE A 59 12.23 -19.11 6.10
CA PHE A 59 12.70 -18.04 5.22
C PHE A 59 13.97 -17.35 5.72
N VAL A 60 14.56 -17.77 6.86
CA VAL A 60 15.87 -17.26 7.28
C VAL A 60 16.94 -18.03 6.50
N PRO A 61 17.65 -17.41 5.52
CA PRO A 61 18.78 -18.06 4.91
C PRO A 61 19.80 -18.36 6.01
N ALA A 62 20.24 -19.61 6.11
CA ALA A 62 21.34 -19.98 7.00
C ALA A 62 22.51 -19.04 6.71
N SER A 63 22.90 -18.25 7.72
CA SER A 63 24.07 -17.37 7.60
C SER A 63 25.29 -18.23 7.27
N PRO A 64 26.16 -17.81 6.33
CA PRO A 64 27.43 -18.50 6.09
C PRO A 64 28.34 -18.45 7.32
#